data_AF-A0A6J4LNX4-F1
#
_entry.id   AF-A0A6J4LNX4-F1
#
_cell.length_a   1.000
_cell.length_b   1.000
_cell.length_c   1.000
_cell.angle_alpha   90.00
_cell.angle_beta   90.00
_cell.angle_gamma   90.00
#
_symmetry.space_group_name_H-M   'P 1'
#
loop_
_entity.id
_entity.type
_entity.pdbx_description
1 polymer ?
#
loop_
_entity_poly.entity_id
_entity_poly.type
_entity_poly.pdbx_seq_one_letter_code
_entity_poly.pdbx_strand_id
1 'polypeptide(L)'
;MATNTLSRSLHDVGLAAWFGGTLANAVALNAAAAEAGSASATGAVANAGWDRWTPVNAAAIGAHLVGSVGQLGANKRRLAEQQGVAGMSTLKTLLTAAALGVTAYSRVLG
;
A
#
# COMPACT_ATOMS: atom_id res chain seq x y z
N MET A 1 -19.60 19.18 -11.02
CA MET A 1 -18.20 18.72 -10.86
C MET A 1 -18.23 17.21 -10.84
N ALA A 2 -17.58 16.52 -11.79
CA ALA A 2 -17.45 15.07 -11.70
C ALA A 2 -16.60 14.76 -10.46
N THR A 3 -17.19 14.10 -9.47
CA THR A 3 -16.49 13.74 -8.24
C THR A 3 -15.57 12.57 -8.54
N ASN A 4 -14.26 12.74 -8.38
CA ASN A 4 -13.25 11.68 -8.49
C ASN A 4 -13.32 10.68 -7.34
N THR A 5 -14.53 10.33 -6.88
CA THR A 5 -14.77 9.56 -5.67
C THR A 5 -14.08 8.22 -5.76
N LEU A 6 -14.24 7.48 -6.87
CA LEU A 6 -13.62 6.17 -7.02
C LEU A 6 -12.09 6.24 -6.97
N SER A 7 -11.46 7.12 -7.75
CA SER A 7 -9.99 7.23 -7.74
C SER A 7 -9.46 7.72 -6.40
N ARG A 8 -10.23 8.57 -5.70
CA ARG A 8 -9.90 9.03 -4.35
C ARG A 8 -10.00 7.90 -3.34
N SER A 9 -11.08 7.13 -3.37
CA SER A 9 -11.25 5.95 -2.52
C SER A 9 -10.14 4.93 -2.75
N LEU A 10 -9.83 4.60 -4.00
CA LEU A 10 -8.74 3.67 -4.34
C LEU A 10 -7.39 4.16 -3.82
N HIS A 11 -7.10 5.46 -3.99
CA HIS A 11 -5.86 6.08 -3.50
C HIS A 11 -5.76 6.01 -1.97
N ASP A 12 -6.79 6.45 -1.26
CA ASP A 12 -6.76 6.65 0.19
C ASP A 12 -6.91 5.32 0.94
N VAL A 13 -7.84 4.45 0.52
CA VAL A 13 -8.01 3.12 1.11
C VAL A 13 -6.84 2.21 0.77
N GLY A 14 -6.34 2.26 -0.47
CA GLY A 14 -5.16 1.49 -0.87
C GLY A 14 -3.93 1.87 -0.04
N LEU A 15 -3.70 3.16 0.19
CA LEU A 15 -2.58 3.62 1.03
C LEU A 15 -2.74 3.17 2.49
N ALA A 16 -3.94 3.34 3.05
CA ALA A 16 -4.23 2.92 4.42
C ALA A 16 -4.07 1.41 4.62
N ALA A 17 -4.49 0.60 3.64
CA ALA A 17 -4.34 -0.84 3.68
C ALA A 17 -2.88 -1.29 3.49
N TRP A 18 -2.12 -0.65 2.60
CA TRP A 18 -0.70 -0.97 2.38
C TRP A 18 0.11 -0.80 3.68
N PHE A 19 -0.09 0.30 4.40
CA PHE A 19 0.63 0.62 5.64
C PHE A 19 -0.17 0.30 6.92
N GLY A 20 -1.26 -0.47 6.81
CA GLY A 20 -2.18 -0.73 7.92
C GLY A 20 -1.81 -1.95 8.75
N GLY A 21 -1.05 -1.78 9.83
CA GLY A 21 -0.65 -2.89 10.71
C GLY A 21 -1.82 -3.62 11.37
N THR A 22 -2.91 -2.92 11.71
CA THR A 22 -4.12 -3.54 12.28
C THR A 22 -4.84 -4.44 11.27
N LEU A 23 -4.89 -4.04 10.00
CA LEU A 23 -5.43 -4.86 8.92
C LEU A 23 -4.56 -6.11 8.71
N ALA A 24 -3.24 -5.94 8.63
CA ALA A 24 -2.30 -7.06 8.52
C ALA A 24 -2.45 -8.04 9.69
N ASN A 25 -2.65 -7.52 10.90
CA ASN A 25 -2.92 -8.37 12.06
C ASN A 25 -4.23 -9.15 11.91
N ALA A 26 -5.31 -8.48 11.52
CA ALA A 26 -6.64 -9.08 11.42
C ALA A 26 -6.72 -10.18 10.35
N VAL A 27 -6.09 -9.99 9.19
CA VAL A 27 -6.25 -10.92 8.04
C VAL A 27 -5.11 -11.92 7.89
N ALA A 28 -3.97 -11.69 8.55
CA ALA A 28 -2.79 -12.54 8.41
C ALA A 28 -2.25 -13.05 9.75
N LEU A 29 -1.80 -12.16 10.64
CA LEU A 29 -1.08 -12.59 11.86
C LEU A 29 -1.97 -13.37 12.84
N ASN A 30 -3.22 -12.95 13.04
CA ASN A 30 -4.16 -13.65 13.92
C ASN A 30 -4.39 -15.10 13.46
N ALA A 31 -4.49 -15.32 12.15
CA ALA A 31 -4.64 -16.66 11.59
C ALA A 31 -3.34 -17.47 11.67
N ALA A 32 -2.18 -16.80 11.46
CA ALA A 32 -0.87 -17.42 11.55
C ALA A 32 -0.49 -17.81 12.99
N ALA A 33 -1.10 -17.21 14.00
CA ALA A 33 -0.84 -17.54 15.40
C ALA A 33 -1.13 -19.01 15.75
N ALA A 34 -2.00 -19.69 14.98
CA ALA A 34 -2.25 -21.13 15.14
C ALA A 34 -1.03 -22.00 14.81
N GLU A 35 -0.05 -21.47 14.08
CA GLU A 35 1.20 -22.16 13.73
C GLU A 35 2.24 -22.13 14.86
N ALA A 36 1.93 -21.45 15.98
CA ALA A 36 2.79 -21.34 17.15
C ALA A 36 2.79 -22.64 17.99
N GLY A 37 3.24 -23.76 17.42
CA GLY A 37 3.28 -25.05 18.09
C GLY A 37 4.34 -25.17 19.21
N SER A 38 5.38 -24.34 19.18
CA SER A 38 6.45 -24.27 20.19
C SER A 38 7.19 -22.92 20.13
N ALA A 39 7.95 -22.57 21.18
CA ALA A 39 8.79 -21.36 21.19
C ALA A 39 9.87 -21.37 20.09
N SER A 40 10.30 -22.54 19.63
CA SER A 40 11.24 -22.68 18.49
C SER A 40 10.57 -22.53 17.13
N ALA A 41 9.23 -22.60 17.05
CA ALA A 41 8.46 -22.46 15.82
C ALA A 41 8.04 -21.00 15.51
N THR A 42 8.53 -20.01 16.27
CA THR A 42 8.16 -18.59 16.09
C THR A 42 8.43 -18.07 14.67
N GLY A 43 9.46 -18.58 13.98
CA GLY A 43 9.70 -18.26 12.56
C GLY A 43 8.61 -18.78 11.60
N ALA A 44 7.97 -19.90 11.92
CA ALA A 44 6.87 -20.45 11.12
C ALA A 44 5.63 -19.53 11.16
N VAL A 45 5.34 -18.92 12.31
CA VAL A 45 4.27 -17.92 12.45
C VAL A 45 4.53 -16.69 11.58
N ALA A 46 5.78 -16.20 11.56
CA ALA A 46 6.17 -15.06 10.75
C ALA A 46 6.00 -15.35 9.25
N ASN A 47 6.52 -16.49 8.77
CA ASN A 47 6.36 -16.92 7.37
C ASN A 47 4.89 -17.06 6.99
N ALA A 48 4.12 -17.78 7.82
CA ALA A 48 2.69 -17.98 7.64
C ALA A 48 1.90 -16.65 7.61
N GLY A 49 2.31 -15.66 8.41
CA GLY A 49 1.76 -14.32 8.40
C GLY A 49 2.10 -13.57 7.11
N TRP A 50 3.36 -13.59 6.70
CA TRP A 50 3.80 -12.93 5.47
C TRP A 50 3.17 -13.51 4.21
N ASP A 51 3.04 -14.83 4.12
CA ASP A 51 2.40 -15.51 2.99
C ASP A 51 0.94 -15.08 2.83
N ARG A 52 0.21 -14.97 3.95
CA ARG A 52 -1.18 -14.50 3.98
C ARG A 52 -1.31 -13.01 3.70
N TRP A 53 -0.39 -12.19 4.21
CA TRP A 53 -0.43 -10.74 4.05
C TRP A 53 -0.03 -10.29 2.64
N THR A 54 0.91 -11.00 2.01
CA THR A 54 1.50 -10.66 0.73
C THR A 54 0.50 -10.33 -0.40
N PRO A 55 -0.51 -11.18 -0.69
CA PRO A 55 -1.50 -10.86 -1.73
C PRO A 55 -2.38 -9.66 -1.38
N VAL A 56 -2.75 -9.49 -0.10
CA VAL A 56 -3.56 -8.35 0.36
C VAL A 56 -2.78 -7.05 0.21
N ASN A 57 -1.51 -7.07 0.60
CA ASN A 57 -0.61 -5.94 0.47
C ASN A 57 -0.38 -5.55 -1.00
N ALA A 58 -0.23 -6.54 -1.89
CA ALA A 58 -0.10 -6.31 -3.32
C ALA A 58 -1.38 -5.68 -3.92
N ALA A 59 -2.56 -6.15 -3.51
CA ALA A 59 -3.83 -5.55 -3.91
C ALA A 59 -3.98 -4.11 -3.41
N ALA A 60 -3.57 -3.82 -2.17
CA ALA A 60 -3.58 -2.49 -1.59
C ALA A 60 -2.66 -1.51 -2.34
N ILE A 61 -1.44 -1.96 -2.68
CA ILE A 61 -0.50 -1.23 -3.54
C ILE A 61 -1.16 -0.93 -4.90
N GLY A 62 -1.72 -1.96 -5.54
CA GLY A 62 -2.39 -1.81 -6.84
C GLY A 62 -3.52 -0.78 -6.81
N ALA A 63 -4.39 -0.87 -5.79
CA ALA A 63 -5.47 0.10 -5.59
C ALA A 63 -4.93 1.53 -5.43
N HIS A 64 -3.89 1.72 -4.61
CA HIS A 64 -3.27 3.02 -4.42
C HIS A 64 -2.72 3.59 -5.73
N LEU A 65 -2.02 2.77 -6.53
CA LEU A 65 -1.42 3.19 -7.80
C LEU A 65 -2.49 3.56 -8.85
N VAL A 66 -3.55 2.74 -8.98
CA VAL A 66 -4.68 3.04 -9.87
C VAL A 66 -5.36 4.35 -9.45
N GLY A 67 -5.58 4.54 -8.15
CA GLY A 67 -6.12 5.78 -7.59
C GLY A 67 -5.23 6.99 -7.88
N SER A 68 -3.91 6.86 -7.69
CA SER A 68 -2.91 7.89 -7.98
C SER A 68 -2.93 8.32 -9.45
N VAL A 69 -2.91 7.37 -10.38
CA VAL A 69 -2.97 7.66 -11.82
C VAL A 69 -4.29 8.34 -12.18
N GLY A 70 -5.41 7.86 -11.65
CA GLY A 70 -6.73 8.50 -11.83
C GLY A 70 -6.76 9.94 -11.34
N GLN A 71 -6.17 10.22 -10.17
CA GLN A 71 -6.07 11.58 -9.64
C GLN A 71 -5.18 12.48 -10.49
N LEU A 72 -4.02 12.01 -10.95
CA LEU A 72 -3.16 12.80 -11.86
C LEU A 72 -3.90 13.13 -13.16
N GLY A 73 -4.58 12.14 -13.74
CA GLY A 73 -5.36 12.30 -14.97
C GLY A 73 -6.50 13.32 -14.82
N ALA A 74 -7.22 13.27 -13.71
CA ALA A 74 -8.34 14.18 -13.46
C ALA A 74 -7.92 15.59 -13.01
N ASN A 75 -6.67 15.77 -12.55
CA ASN A 75 -6.11 17.05 -12.13
C ASN A 75 -5.11 17.66 -13.13
N LYS A 76 -5.01 17.15 -14.37
CA LYS A 76 -4.06 17.63 -15.41
C LYS A 76 -4.00 19.15 -15.55
N ARG A 77 -5.16 19.82 -15.54
CA ARG A 77 -5.23 21.28 -15.64
C ARG A 77 -4.58 21.98 -14.44
N ARG A 78 -4.79 21.46 -13.23
CA ARG A 78 -4.14 21.98 -12.02
C ARG A 78 -2.64 21.75 -12.05
N LEU A 79 -2.17 20.60 -12.58
CA LEU A 79 -0.75 20.38 -12.78
C LEU A 79 -0.11 21.41 -13.71
N ALA A 80 -0.82 21.83 -14.77
CA ALA A 80 -0.31 22.79 -15.75
C ALA A 80 -0.43 24.25 -15.30
N GLU A 81 -1.50 24.62 -14.60
CA GLU A 81 -1.87 26.02 -14.37
C GLU A 81 -1.65 26.49 -12.93
N GLN A 82 -1.62 25.59 -11.94
CA GLN A 82 -1.52 25.96 -10.52
C GLN A 82 -0.08 25.84 -10.01
N GLN A 83 0.47 26.97 -9.55
CA GLN A 83 1.80 27.01 -8.96
C GLN A 83 1.94 25.99 -7.81
N GLY A 84 3.06 25.27 -7.80
CA GLY A 84 3.39 24.27 -6.77
C GLY A 84 2.72 22.89 -6.94
N VAL A 85 1.63 22.75 -7.71
CA VAL A 85 0.93 21.47 -7.88
C VAL A 85 1.79 20.43 -8.59
N ALA A 86 2.52 20.82 -9.64
CA ALA A 86 3.45 19.94 -10.34
C ALA A 86 4.57 19.44 -9.39
N GLY A 87 5.23 20.36 -8.67
CA GLY A 87 6.29 20.01 -7.73
C GLY A 87 5.83 19.05 -6.62
N MET A 88 4.66 19.32 -6.03
CA MET A 88 4.08 18.45 -5.00
C MET A 88 3.69 17.07 -5.56
N SER A 89 3.18 17.02 -6.79
CA SER A 89 2.84 15.75 -7.47
C SER A 89 4.09 14.92 -7.74
N THR A 90 5.18 15.56 -8.17
CA THR A 90 6.50 14.91 -8.34
C THR A 90 7.01 14.37 -7.01
N LEU A 91 7.01 15.18 -5.94
CA LEU A 91 7.47 14.75 -4.62
C LEU A 91 6.69 13.54 -4.10
N LYS A 92 5.36 13.57 -4.19
CA LYS A 92 4.51 12.42 -3.82
C LYS A 92 4.85 11.17 -4.63
N THR A 93 5.06 11.33 -5.93
CA THR A 93 5.42 10.21 -6.81
C THR A 93 6.75 9.59 -6.41
N LEU A 94 7.77 10.41 -6.14
CA LEU A 94 9.08 9.94 -5.68
C LEU A 94 8.98 9.22 -4.32
N LEU A 95 8.18 9.76 -3.40
CA LEU A 95 7.96 9.13 -2.10
C LEU A 95 7.24 7.78 -2.24
N THR A 96 6.23 7.68 -3.12
CA THR A 96 5.56 6.41 -3.44
C THR A 96 6.53 5.41 -4.07
N ALA A 97 7.41 5.86 -4.97
CA ALA A 97 8.43 5.00 -5.56
C ALA A 97 9.44 4.48 -4.52
N ALA A 98 9.88 5.33 -3.60
CA ALA A 98 10.75 4.92 -2.49
C ALA A 98 10.04 3.89 -1.59
N ALA A 99 8.76 4.13 -1.27
CA ALA A 99 7.93 3.19 -0.50
C ALA A 99 7.78 1.82 -1.19
N LEU A 100 7.58 1.80 -2.51
CA LEU A 100 7.57 0.56 -3.30
C LEU A 100 8.93 -0.16 -3.20
N GLY A 101 10.02 0.59 -3.35
CA GLY A 101 11.39 0.06 -3.23
C GLY A 101 11.65 -0.58 -1.87
N VAL A 102 11.29 0.10 -0.78
CA VAL A 102 11.42 -0.44 0.58
C VAL A 102 10.52 -1.67 0.77
N THR A 103 9.28 -1.65 0.27
CA THR A 103 8.37 -2.81 0.38
C THR A 103 8.92 -4.03 -0.36
N ALA A 104 9.47 -3.83 -1.56
CA ALA A 104 10.11 -4.90 -2.32
C ALA A 104 11.37 -5.41 -1.63
N TYR A 105 12.18 -4.52 -1.03
CA TYR A 105 13.37 -4.91 -0.28
C TYR A 105 13.02 -5.73 0.97
N SER A 106 12.01 -5.31 1.75
CA SER A 106 11.53 -6.06 2.91
C SER A 106 11.04 -7.47 2.53
N ARG A 107 10.36 -7.61 1.39
CA ARG A 107 9.95 -8.92 0.85
C ARG A 107 11.13 -9.86 0.56
N VAL A 108 12.27 -9.31 0.14
CA VAL A 108 13.49 -10.11 -0.13
C VAL A 108 14.17 -10.56 1.16
N LEU A 109 14.08 -9.76 2.23
CA LEU A 109 14.70 -10.05 3.51
C LEU A 109 13.97 -11.10 4.36
N GLY A 110 12.66 -11.29 4.13
CA GLY A 110 11.82 -12.19 4.93
C GLY A 110 10.92 -11.43 5.89
#